data_AF-A0A354H298-F1
#
_entry.id   AF-A0A354H298-F1
#
_cell.length_a   1.000
_cell.length_b   1.000
_cell.length_c   1.000
_cell.angle_alpha   90.00
_cell.angle_beta   90.00
_cell.angle_gamma   90.00
#
_symmetry.space_group_name_H-M   'P 1'
#
loop_
_entity.id
_entity.type
_entity.pdbx_description
1 polymer ?
#
loop_
_entity_poly.entity_id
_entity_poly.type
_entity_poly.pdbx_seq_one_letter_code
_entity_poly.pdbx_strand_id
1 'polypeptide(L)'
;MFLPTTPAELKKLNWDKLDVILVTGDAYIDSPFIGVSVISRVLTNAGFRVGIIAQPDWQSDTDICRLGEPELFWGISGGCMDSMVANYTATKKKRHEDDLTAGGRNNRRPDRACVVYANLIRQYFKETKPLILGGVEASLRRIAHYDFWSDSIRRSILFDARADVLVYGMAEKAILELARKLRDGQDIKDIGGICYISPTPPHDYIELPAYEKVVTDKKSFSRMFNTFYQNNDPLTGQGLFQQHGPRYLVQNQPQPQLTNEELDNIYALDFVRGVHPSYLAQGKVKAMETIKFSITTHRGCYGECNFCSIGLHEGRTVISRSEKSIIDEVQKLAVLPDFKGYILDVGGSTANMYGIECLKKHTNGACKDQRCLYPRVCSSLKPDHSRQINLLKNLRKINGVKKVFVASGIRYDLLEADKKHCTSYMQELVKHHISGQLKVAPEHAAPGVLKLMGKPQARSLLNFRQIFEKTNHSSGQKQFLTYYFIAAHPGCTEENMRELKSFASRELKTNPRQVQIFTPLPSTYSALMYFTETDPFSGKKIFVEKKMDRKQRQKDIVMEKIN
;
A
#
# COMPACT_ATOMS: atom_id res chain seq x y z
N MET A 1 4.38 18.79 -17.75
CA MET A 1 5.62 19.42 -17.24
C MET A 1 5.79 19.01 -15.78
N PHE A 2 7.03 18.84 -15.29
CA PHE A 2 7.28 18.59 -13.87
C PHE A 2 6.88 19.78 -12.99
N LEU A 3 6.55 19.51 -11.72
CA LEU A 3 6.34 20.55 -10.71
C LEU A 3 7.69 21.08 -10.18
N PRO A 4 7.75 22.35 -9.74
CA PRO A 4 9.00 22.97 -9.31
C PRO A 4 9.58 22.29 -8.07
N THR A 5 10.89 22.14 -8.10
CA THR A 5 11.71 21.63 -6.98
C THR A 5 12.83 22.58 -6.60
N THR A 6 13.08 23.62 -7.41
CA THR A 6 14.15 24.61 -7.22
C THR A 6 13.66 26.06 -7.33
N PRO A 7 14.37 27.04 -6.74
CA PRO A 7 14.08 28.47 -6.92
C PRO A 7 14.08 28.93 -8.39
N ALA A 8 14.96 28.37 -9.22
CA ALA A 8 15.06 28.73 -10.63
C ALA A 8 13.80 28.34 -11.41
N GLU A 9 13.18 27.22 -11.04
CA GLU A 9 11.91 26.77 -11.63
C GLU A 9 10.75 27.65 -11.18
N LEU A 10 10.72 28.11 -9.92
CA LEU A 10 9.73 29.08 -9.44
C LEU A 10 9.81 30.40 -10.22
N LYS A 11 11.03 30.93 -10.41
CA LYS A 11 11.25 32.13 -11.24
C LYS A 11 10.77 31.94 -12.67
N LYS A 12 11.01 30.76 -13.27
CA LYS A 12 10.55 30.45 -14.62
C LYS A 12 9.02 30.39 -14.73
N LEU A 13 8.33 30.03 -13.64
CA LEU A 13 6.87 30.00 -13.55
C LEU A 13 6.26 31.35 -13.14
N ASN A 14 7.09 32.37 -12.86
CA ASN A 14 6.67 33.64 -12.24
C ASN A 14 5.87 33.42 -10.95
N TRP A 15 6.31 32.45 -10.13
CA TRP A 15 5.70 32.17 -8.84
C TRP A 15 6.60 32.71 -7.73
N ASP A 16 6.13 33.74 -7.02
CA ASP A 16 6.84 34.27 -5.87
C ASP A 16 6.76 33.34 -4.65
N LYS A 17 5.65 32.60 -4.55
CA LYS A 17 5.36 31.67 -3.45
C LYS A 17 4.55 30.47 -3.91
N LEU A 18 4.66 29.40 -3.13
CA LEU A 18 3.88 28.17 -3.29
C LEU A 18 2.75 28.14 -2.28
N ASP A 19 1.60 27.58 -2.66
CA ASP A 19 0.50 27.35 -1.74
C ASP A 19 0.77 26.13 -0.87
N VAL A 20 1.36 25.09 -1.47
CA VAL A 20 1.67 23.82 -0.81
C VAL A 20 3.08 23.36 -1.17
N ILE A 21 3.83 22.92 -0.17
CA ILE A 21 5.10 22.21 -0.38
C ILE A 21 4.96 20.78 0.12
N LEU A 22 5.25 19.81 -0.75
CA LEU A 22 5.21 18.39 -0.41
C LEU A 22 6.62 17.84 -0.21
N VAL A 23 6.88 17.27 0.96
CA VAL A 23 8.14 16.62 1.35
C VAL A 23 7.97 15.10 1.31
N THR A 24 8.90 14.40 0.64
CA THR A 24 8.79 12.95 0.43
C THR A 24 10.09 12.19 0.68
N GLY A 25 9.98 10.96 1.18
CA GLY A 25 11.09 10.01 1.36
C GLY A 25 11.59 9.34 0.08
N ASP A 26 10.96 9.60 -1.07
CA ASP A 26 11.36 9.07 -2.38
C ASP A 26 12.00 10.17 -3.25
N ALA A 27 12.76 9.80 -4.29
CA ALA A 27 13.11 10.73 -5.35
C ALA A 27 11.84 11.27 -6.04
N TYR A 28 11.88 12.48 -6.61
CA TYR A 28 10.72 13.00 -7.31
C TYR A 28 10.50 12.27 -8.64
N ILE A 29 9.61 11.28 -8.59
CA ILE A 29 9.13 10.51 -9.73
C ILE A 29 7.69 10.93 -10.01
N ASP A 30 7.45 11.64 -11.10
CA ASP A 30 6.11 12.08 -11.47
C ASP A 30 5.37 10.97 -12.22
N SER A 31 4.62 10.16 -11.48
CA SER A 31 3.95 8.95 -11.97
C SER A 31 2.67 8.67 -11.18
N PRO A 32 1.62 8.09 -11.79
CA PRO A 32 0.40 7.72 -11.09
C PRO A 32 0.60 6.58 -10.06
N PHE A 33 1.78 5.95 -10.03
CA PHE A 33 2.18 4.95 -9.03
C PHE A 33 2.79 5.55 -7.75
N ILE A 34 2.98 6.88 -7.72
CA ILE A 34 3.66 7.56 -6.61
C ILE A 34 2.65 8.46 -5.92
N GLY A 35 2.33 8.13 -4.66
CA GLY A 35 1.25 8.80 -3.92
C GLY A 35 1.43 10.32 -3.83
N VAL A 36 2.64 10.79 -3.52
CA VAL A 36 2.94 12.24 -3.46
C VAL A 36 2.76 12.91 -4.82
N SER A 37 3.12 12.24 -5.91
CA SER A 37 2.91 12.76 -7.27
C SER A 37 1.43 12.83 -7.60
N VAL A 38 0.63 11.82 -7.25
CA VAL A 38 -0.84 11.87 -7.39
C VAL A 38 -1.43 13.05 -6.62
N ILE A 39 -1.09 13.21 -5.33
CA ILE A 39 -1.57 14.34 -4.51
C ILE A 39 -1.15 15.68 -5.11
N SER A 40 0.11 15.80 -5.55
CA SER A 40 0.61 17.02 -6.17
C SER A 40 -0.15 17.40 -7.43
N ARG A 41 -0.51 16.41 -8.28
CA ARG A 41 -1.28 16.62 -9.51
C ARG A 41 -2.73 16.96 -9.21
N VAL A 42 -3.35 16.32 -8.22
CA VAL A 42 -4.71 16.63 -7.77
C VAL A 42 -4.80 18.08 -7.28
N LEU A 43 -3.86 18.51 -6.44
CA LEU A 43 -3.81 19.89 -5.94
C LEU A 43 -3.53 20.89 -7.07
N THR A 44 -2.57 20.60 -7.95
CA THR A 44 -2.25 21.48 -9.09
C THR A 44 -3.44 21.62 -10.04
N ASN A 45 -4.12 20.52 -10.34
CA ASN A 45 -5.32 20.52 -11.19
C ASN A 45 -6.48 21.33 -10.57
N ALA A 46 -6.50 21.46 -9.24
CA ALA A 46 -7.45 22.32 -8.53
C ALA A 46 -7.01 23.79 -8.42
N GLY A 47 -5.90 24.17 -9.06
CA GLY A 47 -5.43 25.56 -9.14
C GLY A 47 -4.42 25.97 -8.06
N PHE A 48 -3.95 25.04 -7.23
CA PHE A 48 -2.93 25.35 -6.22
C PHE A 48 -1.51 25.31 -6.82
N ARG A 49 -0.64 26.23 -6.38
CA ARG A 49 0.79 26.25 -6.71
C ARG A 49 1.50 25.26 -5.79
N VAL A 50 1.97 24.16 -6.35
CA VAL A 50 2.58 23.05 -5.58
C VAL A 50 4.05 22.89 -5.95
N GLY A 51 4.90 22.77 -4.94
CA GLY A 51 6.31 22.37 -5.10
C GLY A 51 6.64 21.08 -4.33
N ILE A 52 7.74 20.44 -4.72
CA ILE A 52 8.16 19.16 -4.13
C ILE A 52 9.61 19.23 -3.63
N ILE A 53 9.80 18.79 -2.39
CA ILE A 53 11.10 18.54 -1.77
C ILE A 53 11.24 17.04 -1.54
N ALA A 54 11.83 16.36 -2.51
CA ALA A 54 12.12 14.93 -2.43
C ALA A 54 13.48 14.70 -1.75
N GLN A 55 13.51 13.77 -0.79
CA GLN A 55 14.70 13.34 -0.06
C GLN A 55 15.62 14.49 0.39
N PRO A 56 15.09 15.49 1.14
CA PRO A 56 15.93 16.57 1.63
C PRO A 56 17.04 16.02 2.52
N ASP A 57 18.22 16.60 2.47
CA ASP A 57 19.21 16.42 3.53
C ASP A 57 18.61 16.85 4.87
N TRP A 58 18.45 15.90 5.79
CA TRP A 58 17.89 16.15 7.12
C TRP A 58 18.94 16.53 8.17
N GLN A 59 20.19 16.73 7.76
CA GLN A 59 21.27 17.21 8.62
C GLN A 59 21.55 18.71 8.43
N SER A 60 20.94 19.37 7.42
CA SER A 60 21.11 20.79 7.14
C SER A 60 19.77 21.48 6.78
N ASP A 61 19.79 22.80 6.66
CA ASP A 61 18.67 23.63 6.20
C ASP A 61 18.57 23.73 4.67
N THR A 62 19.68 23.48 3.98
CA THR A 62 19.86 23.70 2.53
C THR A 62 18.67 23.23 1.70
N ASP A 63 18.23 21.98 1.89
CA ASP A 63 17.17 21.42 1.06
C ASP A 63 15.77 21.81 1.51
N ILE A 64 15.52 21.82 2.81
CA ILE A 64 14.17 22.07 3.34
C ILE A 64 13.75 23.53 3.15
N CYS A 65 14.70 24.45 3.17
CA CYS A 65 14.47 25.89 3.01
C CYS A 65 14.45 26.34 1.54
N ARG A 66 14.86 25.49 0.60
CA ARG A 66 15.15 25.91 -0.78
C ARG A 66 13.95 26.45 -1.56
N LEU A 67 12.72 26.14 -1.17
CA LEU A 67 11.51 26.65 -1.82
C LEU A 67 10.81 27.75 -1.01
N GLY A 68 11.41 28.17 0.12
CA GLY A 68 10.75 29.02 1.10
C GLY A 68 9.67 28.28 1.89
N GLU A 69 8.80 29.05 2.53
CA GLU A 69 7.64 28.55 3.26
C GLU A 69 6.39 28.55 2.37
N PRO A 70 5.50 27.53 2.45
CA PRO A 70 4.23 27.54 1.73
C PRO A 70 3.25 28.56 2.33
N GLU A 71 2.23 28.94 1.57
CA GLU A 71 1.18 29.83 2.06
C GLU A 71 0.12 29.09 2.90
N LEU A 72 -0.21 27.84 2.52
CA LEU A 72 -1.27 27.05 3.16
C LEU A 72 -0.73 26.00 4.12
N PHE A 73 0.09 25.06 3.65
CA PHE A 73 0.60 23.98 4.50
C PHE A 73 1.81 23.22 3.92
N TRP A 74 2.51 22.52 4.80
CA TRP A 74 3.51 21.52 4.46
C TRP A 74 2.87 20.13 4.42
N GLY A 75 2.94 19.42 3.30
CA GLY A 75 2.55 18.01 3.21
C GLY A 75 3.76 17.10 3.38
N ILE A 76 3.70 16.10 4.26
CA ILE A 76 4.87 15.26 4.60
C ILE A 76 4.53 13.78 4.43
N SER A 77 5.36 13.05 3.69
CA SER A 77 5.24 11.61 3.53
C SER A 77 6.57 10.87 3.62
N GLY A 78 6.57 9.66 4.18
CA GLY A 78 7.72 8.74 4.16
C GLY A 78 8.01 8.11 2.79
N GLY A 79 7.16 8.40 1.79
CA GLY A 79 7.24 7.85 0.43
C GLY A 79 6.21 6.75 0.18
N CYS A 80 6.41 5.98 -0.89
CA CYS A 80 5.54 4.86 -1.29
C CYS A 80 5.52 3.69 -0.30
N MET A 81 6.49 3.63 0.61
CA MET A 81 6.63 2.59 1.63
C MET A 81 6.95 3.21 2.99
N ASP A 82 6.65 2.49 4.08
CA ASP A 82 7.12 2.86 5.42
C ASP A 82 8.65 2.91 5.45
N SER A 83 9.22 3.99 6.00
CA SER A 83 10.66 4.23 5.97
C SER A 83 11.46 3.14 6.68
N MET A 84 10.89 2.53 7.72
CA MET A 84 11.57 1.44 8.42
C MET A 84 11.61 0.16 7.57
N VAL A 85 10.61 -0.07 6.73
CA VAL A 85 10.60 -1.18 5.75
C VAL A 85 11.59 -0.91 4.63
N ALA A 86 11.68 0.33 4.17
CA ALA A 86 12.65 0.75 3.16
C ALA A 86 14.09 0.64 3.68
N ASN A 87 14.33 0.90 4.97
CA ASN A 87 15.66 0.97 5.56
C ASN A 87 16.16 -0.36 6.14
N TYR A 88 15.26 -1.29 6.50
CA TYR A 88 15.65 -2.55 7.16
C TYR A 88 15.06 -3.80 6.52
N THR A 89 15.79 -4.90 6.67
CA THR A 89 15.25 -6.25 6.44
C THR A 89 14.33 -6.67 7.59
N ALA A 90 13.57 -7.75 7.39
CA ALA A 90 12.76 -8.39 8.42
C ALA A 90 13.56 -8.85 9.67
N THR A 91 14.87 -9.00 9.54
CA THR A 91 15.81 -9.34 10.62
C THR A 91 16.55 -8.12 11.18
N LYS A 92 16.03 -6.91 10.94
CA LYS A 92 16.57 -5.62 11.40
C LYS A 92 17.98 -5.28 10.87
N LYS A 93 18.42 -5.90 9.77
CA LYS A 93 19.67 -5.49 9.09
C LYS A 93 19.40 -4.30 8.20
N LYS A 94 20.29 -3.31 8.19
CA LYS A 94 20.17 -2.14 7.31
C LYS A 94 20.27 -2.57 5.83
N ARG A 95 19.43 -1.99 4.98
CA ARG A 95 19.49 -2.15 3.52
C ARG A 95 20.47 -1.14 2.96
N HIS A 96 21.25 -1.55 1.97
CA HIS A 96 22.18 -0.67 1.26
C HIS A 96 21.58 -0.09 -0.02
N GLU A 97 20.48 -0.67 -0.50
CA GLU A 97 19.80 -0.28 -1.73
C GLU A 97 18.37 0.18 -1.44
N ASP A 98 17.92 1.22 -2.17
CA ASP A 98 16.54 1.71 -2.20
C ASP A 98 16.16 2.01 -3.67
N ASP A 99 15.15 1.29 -4.17
CA ASP A 99 14.71 1.38 -5.56
C ASP A 99 14.09 2.76 -5.91
N LEU A 100 13.66 3.52 -4.89
CA LEU A 100 13.04 4.84 -5.02
C LEU A 100 14.03 5.99 -4.80
N THR A 101 15.31 5.70 -4.55
CA THR A 101 16.37 6.70 -4.40
C THR A 101 17.16 6.85 -5.70
N ALA A 102 17.49 8.09 -6.08
CA ALA A 102 18.38 8.36 -7.22
C ALA A 102 19.78 7.78 -6.96
N GLY A 103 20.27 6.96 -7.91
CA GLY A 103 21.53 6.22 -7.74
C GLY A 103 21.41 4.97 -6.86
N GLY A 104 20.22 4.67 -6.36
CA GLY A 104 19.89 3.42 -5.66
C GLY A 104 20.48 3.25 -4.26
N ARG A 105 21.32 4.18 -3.77
CA ARG A 105 21.95 4.07 -2.45
C ARG A 105 20.96 4.42 -1.34
N ASN A 106 20.77 3.51 -0.38
CA ASN A 106 19.89 3.75 0.76
C ASN A 106 20.58 4.55 1.88
N ASN A 107 20.72 5.85 1.64
CA ASN A 107 21.31 6.80 2.58
C ASN A 107 20.57 8.14 2.61
N ARG A 108 19.35 8.19 2.05
CA ARG A 108 18.57 9.44 1.86
C ARG A 108 17.16 9.44 2.44
N ARG A 109 16.67 8.29 2.90
CA ARG A 109 15.40 8.21 3.61
C ARG A 109 15.71 7.98 5.08
N PRO A 110 15.45 8.92 5.99
CA PRO A 110 15.68 8.69 7.40
C PRO A 110 14.65 7.72 7.97
N ASP A 111 15.01 7.08 9.09
CA ASP A 111 14.10 6.27 9.87
C ASP A 111 12.97 7.14 10.44
N ARG A 112 11.72 6.69 10.28
CA ARG A 112 10.51 7.45 10.66
C ARG A 112 10.50 8.81 9.97
N ALA A 113 10.66 8.78 8.65
CA ALA A 113 10.84 9.94 7.79
C ALA A 113 9.81 11.06 8.06
N CYS A 114 8.53 10.72 8.28
CA CYS A 114 7.52 11.73 8.61
C CYS A 114 7.87 12.55 9.87
N VAL A 115 8.40 11.90 10.91
CA VAL A 115 8.79 12.57 12.17
C VAL A 115 10.04 13.43 11.93
N VAL A 116 11.03 12.90 11.22
CA VAL A 116 12.29 13.61 10.95
C VAL A 116 12.02 14.87 10.12
N TYR A 117 11.24 14.77 9.05
CA TYR A 117 10.93 15.91 8.20
C TYR A 117 10.06 16.96 8.90
N ALA A 118 9.09 16.55 9.73
CA ALA A 118 8.30 17.49 10.52
C ALA A 118 9.17 18.28 11.51
N ASN A 119 10.09 17.60 12.21
CA ASN A 119 11.05 18.25 13.11
C ASN A 119 12.00 19.18 12.36
N LEU A 120 12.48 18.76 11.19
CA LEU A 120 13.34 19.56 10.32
C LEU A 120 12.67 20.88 9.92
N ILE A 121 11.39 20.83 9.52
CA ILE A 121 10.62 22.05 9.18
C ILE A 121 10.51 22.96 10.41
N ARG A 122 10.11 22.45 11.59
CA ARG A 122 9.98 23.27 12.81
C ARG A 122 11.34 23.81 13.33
N GLN A 123 12.43 23.16 12.97
CA GLN A 123 13.78 23.62 13.31
C GLN A 123 14.10 24.92 12.58
N TYR A 124 13.77 25.02 11.30
CA TYR A 124 14.16 26.16 10.45
C TYR A 124 13.05 27.17 10.16
N PHE A 125 11.78 26.78 10.29
CA PHE A 125 10.62 27.67 10.19
C PHE A 125 9.95 27.79 11.55
N LYS A 126 9.98 28.99 12.14
CA LYS A 126 9.32 29.32 13.41
C LYS A 126 7.90 29.79 13.15
N GLU A 127 6.97 29.41 14.04
CA GLU A 127 5.54 29.70 13.85
C GLU A 127 5.03 29.28 12.46
N THR A 128 5.59 28.17 11.97
CA THR A 128 5.41 27.68 10.60
C THR A 128 3.97 27.31 10.29
N LYS A 129 3.62 27.32 9.00
CA LYS A 129 2.34 26.78 8.50
C LYS A 129 2.06 25.35 8.97
N PRO A 130 0.78 24.94 9.01
CA PRO A 130 0.39 23.60 9.43
C PRO A 130 1.19 22.47 8.75
N LEU A 131 1.57 21.48 9.54
CA LEU A 131 2.21 20.24 9.07
C LEU A 131 1.17 19.15 8.92
N ILE A 132 1.01 18.65 7.69
CA ILE A 132 0.02 17.64 7.32
C ILE A 132 0.74 16.35 6.95
N LEU A 133 0.59 15.31 7.78
CA LEU A 133 1.18 14.00 7.51
C LEU A 133 0.30 13.18 6.56
N GLY A 134 0.91 12.38 5.69
CA GLY A 134 0.18 11.50 4.78
C GLY A 134 0.99 10.32 4.25
N GLY A 135 0.31 9.47 3.48
CA GLY A 135 0.87 8.25 2.91
C GLY A 135 0.86 7.05 3.85
N VAL A 136 1.52 5.96 3.42
CA VAL A 136 1.43 4.65 4.08
C VAL A 136 1.99 4.69 5.51
N GLU A 137 3.16 5.30 5.72
CA GLU A 137 3.79 5.41 7.04
C GLU A 137 2.88 6.11 8.06
N ALA A 138 2.35 7.28 7.69
CA ALA A 138 1.48 8.06 8.57
C ALA A 138 0.16 7.29 8.82
N SER A 139 -0.49 6.82 7.74
CA SER A 139 -1.75 6.09 7.83
C SER A 139 -1.65 4.91 8.79
N LEU A 140 -0.65 4.04 8.64
CA LEU A 140 -0.55 2.82 9.44
C LEU A 140 -0.11 3.07 10.89
N ARG A 141 0.29 4.30 11.24
CA ARG A 141 0.75 4.70 12.57
C ARG A 141 -0.16 5.76 13.22
N ARG A 142 -1.37 5.93 12.69
CA ARG A 142 -2.31 6.99 13.09
C ARG A 142 -2.93 6.81 14.48
N ILE A 143 -2.95 5.59 15.02
CA ILE A 143 -3.34 5.28 16.40
C ILE A 143 -2.16 4.68 17.17
N ALA A 144 -2.33 4.42 18.48
CA ALA A 144 -1.36 3.62 19.21
C ALA A 144 -1.13 2.27 18.52
N HIS A 145 0.13 1.89 18.31
CA HIS A 145 0.49 0.73 17.49
C HIS A 145 1.75 0.05 18.02
N TYR A 146 1.89 -1.24 17.74
CA TYR A 146 3.14 -1.96 17.98
C TYR A 146 4.18 -1.58 16.92
N ASP A 147 5.36 -1.14 17.36
CA ASP A 147 6.51 -0.86 16.50
C ASP A 147 7.54 -1.99 16.64
N PHE A 148 7.71 -2.76 15.58
CA PHE A 148 8.64 -3.91 15.57
C PHE A 148 10.10 -3.50 15.83
N TRP A 149 10.51 -2.31 15.37
CA TRP A 149 11.90 -1.88 15.46
C TRP A 149 12.27 -1.50 16.89
N SER A 150 11.44 -0.71 17.60
CA SER A 150 11.64 -0.42 19.02
C SER A 150 11.11 -1.49 19.98
N ASP A 151 10.43 -2.52 19.47
CA ASP A 151 9.78 -3.59 20.24
C ASP A 151 8.88 -3.06 21.36
N SER A 152 8.07 -2.05 21.05
CA SER A 152 7.23 -1.37 22.02
C SER A 152 5.93 -0.85 21.38
N ILE A 153 4.93 -0.57 22.22
CA ILE A 153 3.76 0.19 21.78
C ILE A 153 4.15 1.66 21.72
N ARG A 154 3.96 2.29 20.57
CA ARG A 154 4.16 3.73 20.35
C ARG A 154 2.83 4.45 20.30
N ARG A 155 2.89 5.76 20.57
CA ARG A 155 1.76 6.68 20.37
C ARG A 155 1.42 6.80 18.89
N SER A 156 0.34 7.51 18.59
CA SER A 156 0.10 7.96 17.22
C SER A 156 1.28 8.80 16.73
N ILE A 157 1.69 8.58 15.48
CA ILE A 157 2.77 9.35 14.84
C ILE A 157 2.50 10.86 14.83
N LEU A 158 1.23 11.27 14.92
CA LEU A 158 0.84 12.68 15.02
C LEU A 158 1.44 13.36 16.27
N PHE A 159 1.48 12.66 17.41
CA PHE A 159 2.14 13.16 18.62
C PHE A 159 3.67 13.16 18.50
N ASP A 160 4.23 12.09 17.94
CA ASP A 160 5.68 11.94 17.79
C ASP A 160 6.26 13.01 16.85
N ALA A 161 5.57 13.32 15.76
CA ALA A 161 5.96 14.34 14.79
C ALA A 161 5.59 15.78 15.21
N ARG A 162 4.75 15.93 16.25
CA ARG A 162 4.14 17.22 16.62
C ARG A 162 3.51 17.91 15.40
N ALA A 163 2.86 17.14 14.55
CA ALA A 163 2.18 17.64 13.37
C ALA A 163 0.74 18.05 13.72
N ASP A 164 0.15 18.87 12.88
CA ASP A 164 -1.16 19.49 13.14
C ASP A 164 -2.29 18.56 12.72
N VAL A 165 -2.12 17.88 11.58
CA VAL A 165 -3.10 16.94 11.01
C VAL A 165 -2.39 15.73 10.39
N LEU A 166 -3.08 14.60 10.37
CA LEU A 166 -2.71 13.42 9.59
C LEU A 166 -3.88 13.04 8.68
N VAL A 167 -3.65 12.95 7.37
CA VAL A 167 -4.64 12.45 6.41
C VAL A 167 -4.36 10.98 6.12
N TYR A 168 -5.34 10.10 6.37
CA TYR A 168 -5.15 8.66 6.27
C TYR A 168 -5.88 8.02 5.08
N GLY A 169 -5.31 6.92 4.59
CA GLY A 169 -5.85 6.19 3.44
C GLY A 169 -5.57 6.89 2.11
N MET A 170 -6.50 6.76 1.17
CA MET A 170 -6.46 7.46 -0.12
C MET A 170 -6.92 8.91 0.05
N ALA A 171 -5.96 9.83 0.01
CA ALA A 171 -6.12 11.18 0.54
C ALA A 171 -6.67 12.22 -0.46
N GLU A 172 -6.93 11.87 -1.72
CA GLU A 172 -7.22 12.83 -2.81
C GLU A 172 -8.38 13.78 -2.49
N LYS A 173 -9.49 13.26 -1.95
CA LYS A 173 -10.64 14.08 -1.55
C LYS A 173 -10.32 14.93 -0.31
N ALA A 174 -9.79 14.29 0.73
CA ALA A 174 -9.55 14.94 2.02
C ALA A 174 -8.51 16.06 1.93
N ILE A 175 -7.42 15.87 1.18
CA ILE A 175 -6.38 16.88 1.03
C ILE A 175 -6.87 18.09 0.21
N LEU A 176 -7.73 17.85 -0.78
CA LEU A 176 -8.30 18.90 -1.61
C LEU A 176 -9.30 19.75 -0.82
N GLU A 177 -10.15 19.11 -0.01
CA GLU A 177 -11.04 19.79 0.92
C GLU A 177 -10.24 20.59 1.96
N LEU A 178 -9.19 20.01 2.53
CA LEU A 178 -8.30 20.67 3.48
C LEU A 178 -7.62 21.90 2.88
N ALA A 179 -7.08 21.79 1.67
CA ALA A 179 -6.44 22.91 0.99
C ALA A 179 -7.41 24.07 0.73
N ARG A 180 -8.67 23.77 0.34
CA ARG A 180 -9.71 24.78 0.13
C ARG A 180 -10.11 25.45 1.44
N LYS A 181 -10.38 24.68 2.49
CA LYS A 181 -10.75 25.22 3.81
C LYS A 181 -9.65 26.09 4.39
N LEU A 182 -8.38 25.67 4.31
CA LEU A 182 -7.25 26.51 4.75
C LEU A 182 -7.12 27.81 3.95
N ARG A 183 -7.28 27.76 2.62
CA ARG A 183 -7.26 28.96 1.78
C ARG A 183 -8.38 29.94 2.14
N ASP A 184 -9.55 29.41 2.46
CA ASP A 184 -10.75 30.19 2.73
C ASP A 184 -10.88 30.54 4.24
N GLY A 185 -9.87 30.21 5.07
CA GLY A 185 -9.83 30.53 6.50
C GLY A 185 -10.81 29.74 7.38
N GLN A 186 -11.27 28.58 6.91
CA GLN A 186 -12.27 27.74 7.58
C GLN A 186 -11.62 26.68 8.47
N ASP A 187 -12.37 26.20 9.48
CA ASP A 187 -11.95 25.05 10.28
C ASP A 187 -11.90 23.78 9.41
N ILE A 188 -10.90 22.94 9.68
CA ILE A 188 -10.61 21.70 8.97
C ILE A 188 -10.99 20.46 9.80
N LYS A 189 -11.36 20.62 11.06
CA LYS A 189 -11.59 19.51 12.01
C LYS A 189 -12.82 18.66 11.72
N ASP A 190 -13.68 19.06 10.80
CA ASP A 190 -14.85 18.31 10.34
C ASP A 190 -14.58 17.44 9.10
N ILE A 191 -13.40 17.55 8.48
CA ILE A 191 -13.05 16.83 7.25
C ILE A 191 -12.97 15.32 7.50
N GLY A 192 -13.59 14.52 6.63
CA GLY A 192 -13.46 13.06 6.66
C GLY A 192 -12.05 12.59 6.32
N GLY A 193 -11.58 11.51 6.95
CA GLY A 193 -10.28 10.90 6.65
C GLY A 193 -9.07 11.58 7.28
N ILE A 194 -9.27 12.43 8.31
CA ILE A 194 -8.17 13.06 9.04
C ILE A 194 -8.08 12.59 10.50
N CYS A 195 -6.91 12.78 11.10
CA CYS A 195 -6.69 12.77 12.53
C CYS A 195 -6.10 14.11 12.99
N TYR A 196 -6.49 14.58 14.16
CA TYR A 196 -5.95 15.78 14.81
C TYR A 196 -5.84 15.59 16.33
N ILE A 197 -5.15 16.49 17.02
CA ILE A 197 -5.02 16.47 18.49
C ILE A 197 -6.01 17.47 19.09
N SER A 198 -6.79 17.03 20.07
CA SER A 198 -7.76 17.85 20.81
C SER A 198 -7.44 17.91 22.31
N PRO A 199 -7.65 19.05 22.99
CA PRO A 199 -7.55 19.13 24.45
C PRO A 199 -8.73 18.45 25.16
N THR A 200 -9.87 18.32 24.48
CA THR A 200 -11.10 17.71 25.01
C THR A 200 -11.55 16.54 24.14
N PRO A 201 -12.22 15.53 24.72
CA PRO A 201 -12.77 14.44 23.92
C PRO A 201 -13.93 14.96 23.05
N PRO A 202 -14.05 14.50 21.80
CA PRO A 202 -15.21 14.82 20.95
C PRO A 202 -16.47 14.13 21.48
N HIS A 203 -17.63 14.74 21.23
CA HIS A 203 -18.94 14.12 21.47
C HIS A 203 -19.28 13.13 20.35
N ASP A 204 -20.08 12.11 20.65
CA ASP A 204 -20.62 11.13 19.68
C ASP A 204 -19.59 10.31 18.90
N TYR A 205 -18.35 10.23 19.40
CA TYR A 205 -17.27 9.42 18.82
C TYR A 205 -17.03 8.18 19.69
N ILE A 206 -16.50 7.12 19.07
CA ILE A 206 -16.16 5.89 19.78
C ILE A 206 -14.84 6.08 20.53
N GLU A 207 -14.88 5.91 21.85
CA GLU A 207 -13.69 5.92 22.69
C GLU A 207 -12.87 4.63 22.50
N LEU A 208 -11.59 4.81 22.19
CA LEU A 208 -10.59 3.77 22.23
C LEU A 208 -9.90 3.74 23.59
N PRO A 209 -9.52 2.56 24.12
CA PRO A 209 -8.70 2.46 25.32
C PRO A 209 -7.48 3.40 25.28
N ALA A 210 -7.31 4.18 26.34
CA ALA A 210 -6.23 5.16 26.48
C ALA A 210 -4.85 4.56 26.21
N TYR A 211 -3.93 5.38 25.68
CA TYR A 211 -2.56 4.98 25.35
C TYR A 211 -1.85 4.32 26.55
N GLU A 212 -1.91 4.97 27.72
CA GLU A 212 -1.29 4.50 28.95
C GLU A 212 -1.81 3.11 29.38
N LYS A 213 -3.08 2.80 29.07
CA LYS A 213 -3.67 1.49 29.35
C LYS A 213 -3.21 0.43 28.36
N VAL A 214 -3.16 0.75 27.06
CA VAL A 214 -2.79 -0.24 26.03
C VAL A 214 -1.30 -0.60 26.06
N VAL A 215 -0.45 0.28 26.59
CA VAL A 215 0.98 0.01 26.83
C VAL A 215 1.17 -1.10 27.88
N THR A 216 0.30 -1.15 28.90
CA THR A 216 0.46 -2.05 30.06
C THR A 216 -0.45 -3.28 30.01
N ASP A 217 -1.51 -3.27 29.19
CA ASP A 217 -2.47 -4.37 29.09
C ASP A 217 -2.71 -4.81 27.64
N LYS A 218 -2.19 -6.01 27.31
CA LYS A 218 -2.35 -6.66 26.00
C LYS A 218 -3.83 -6.88 25.62
N LYS A 219 -4.74 -7.06 26.60
CA LYS A 219 -6.18 -7.21 26.32
C LYS A 219 -6.78 -5.88 25.87
N SER A 220 -6.47 -4.79 26.58
CA SER A 220 -6.87 -3.44 26.18
C SER A 220 -6.30 -3.05 24.81
N PHE A 221 -5.04 -3.40 24.51
CA PHE A 221 -4.45 -3.18 23.18
C PHE A 221 -5.20 -3.96 22.08
N SER A 222 -5.54 -5.23 22.35
CA SER A 222 -6.31 -6.05 21.41
C SER A 222 -7.72 -5.49 21.17
N ARG A 223 -8.41 -5.04 22.23
CA ARG A 223 -9.73 -4.40 22.12
C ARG A 223 -9.65 -3.11 21.30
N MET A 224 -8.69 -2.24 21.63
CA MET A 224 -8.44 -1.00 20.89
C MET A 224 -8.21 -1.27 19.40
N PHE A 225 -7.32 -2.21 19.06
CA PHE A 225 -7.03 -2.54 17.68
C PHE A 225 -8.25 -3.12 16.95
N ASN A 226 -9.03 -4.00 17.59
CA ASN A 226 -10.23 -4.57 16.99
C ASN A 226 -11.27 -3.51 16.65
N THR A 227 -11.57 -2.62 17.60
CA THR A 227 -12.49 -1.49 17.38
C THR A 227 -12.00 -0.61 16.24
N PHE A 228 -10.72 -0.24 16.26
CA PHE A 228 -10.11 0.55 15.20
C PHE A 228 -10.20 -0.15 13.84
N TYR A 229 -9.80 -1.41 13.72
CA TYR A 229 -9.73 -2.12 12.44
C TYR A 229 -11.12 -2.27 11.80
N GLN A 230 -12.15 -2.57 12.61
CA GLN A 230 -13.52 -2.70 12.14
C GLN A 230 -14.15 -1.38 11.69
N ASN A 231 -13.59 -0.24 12.11
CA ASN A 231 -14.13 1.11 11.87
C ASN A 231 -13.43 1.84 10.68
N ASN A 232 -12.98 1.10 9.66
CA ASN A 232 -12.27 1.68 8.49
C ASN A 232 -13.08 1.71 7.21
N ASP A 233 -14.34 1.27 7.25
CA ASP A 233 -15.23 1.36 6.09
C ASP A 233 -15.83 2.78 6.02
N PRO A 234 -15.73 3.50 4.89
CA PRO A 234 -16.24 4.88 4.78
C PRO A 234 -17.74 5.04 4.97
N LEU A 235 -18.56 4.01 4.72
CA LEU A 235 -20.02 4.10 4.84
C LEU A 235 -20.51 3.81 6.26
N THR A 236 -19.80 2.94 6.98
CA THR A 236 -20.23 2.45 8.30
C THR A 236 -19.34 2.91 9.46
N GLY A 237 -18.16 3.43 9.15
CA GLY A 237 -17.21 3.94 10.14
C GLY A 237 -17.75 5.18 10.85
N GLN A 238 -17.38 5.34 12.11
CA GLN A 238 -17.69 6.50 12.94
C GLN A 238 -16.41 7.24 13.31
N GLY A 239 -16.53 8.42 13.92
CA GLY A 239 -15.39 9.06 14.56
C GLY A 239 -14.83 8.18 15.70
N LEU A 240 -13.50 8.16 15.86
CA LEU A 240 -12.81 7.52 16.97
C LEU A 240 -12.05 8.58 17.77
N PHE A 241 -11.85 8.37 19.06
CA PHE A 241 -10.85 9.11 19.81
C PHE A 241 -10.07 8.23 20.77
N GLN A 242 -8.84 8.62 21.09
CA GLN A 242 -7.99 7.92 22.05
C GLN A 242 -7.30 8.94 22.96
N GLN A 243 -7.37 8.74 24.27
CA GLN A 243 -6.61 9.56 25.21
C GLN A 243 -5.11 9.23 25.16
N HIS A 244 -4.27 10.27 25.11
CA HIS A 244 -2.80 10.22 25.21
C HIS A 244 -2.37 11.28 26.23
N GLY A 245 -2.18 10.86 27.49
CA GLY A 245 -1.94 11.79 28.60
C GLY A 245 -3.08 12.83 28.75
N PRO A 246 -2.79 14.15 28.74
CA PRO A 246 -3.82 15.18 28.93
C PRO A 246 -4.56 15.55 27.63
N ARG A 247 -4.25 14.91 26.50
CA ARG A 247 -4.82 15.25 25.18
C ARG A 247 -5.45 14.03 24.52
N TYR A 248 -6.24 14.28 23.50
CA TYR A 248 -6.97 13.25 22.76
C TYR A 248 -6.52 13.25 21.30
N LEU A 249 -6.16 12.07 20.79
CA LEU A 249 -6.17 11.82 19.36
C LEU A 249 -7.62 11.75 18.92
N VAL A 250 -8.02 12.55 17.95
CA VAL A 250 -9.31 12.42 17.26
C VAL A 250 -9.04 11.89 15.86
N GLN A 251 -9.82 10.89 15.44
CA GLN A 251 -9.84 10.37 14.08
C GLN A 251 -11.27 10.52 13.56
N ASN A 252 -11.45 11.34 12.53
CA ASN A 252 -12.73 11.49 11.87
C ASN A 252 -13.07 10.24 11.05
N GLN A 253 -14.35 10.07 10.73
CA GLN A 253 -14.83 9.00 9.85
C GLN A 253 -14.01 8.95 8.54
N PRO A 254 -13.74 7.76 7.97
CA PRO A 254 -13.00 7.67 6.72
C PRO A 254 -13.67 8.43 5.59
N GLN A 255 -12.88 9.09 4.75
CA GLN A 255 -13.40 9.85 3.61
C GLN A 255 -14.13 8.91 2.63
N PRO A 256 -15.26 9.33 2.02
CA PRO A 256 -15.96 8.53 1.03
C PRO A 256 -15.03 8.10 -0.11
N GLN A 257 -15.28 6.89 -0.61
CA GLN A 257 -14.55 6.34 -1.74
C GLN A 257 -14.65 7.24 -2.97
N LEU A 258 -13.64 7.15 -3.83
CA LEU A 258 -13.73 7.73 -5.17
C LEU A 258 -14.81 6.99 -5.97
N THR A 259 -15.58 7.73 -6.76
CA THR A 259 -16.38 7.14 -7.83
C THR A 259 -15.47 6.62 -8.94
N ASN A 260 -16.02 5.80 -9.85
CA ASN A 260 -15.31 5.37 -11.04
C ASN A 260 -14.81 6.55 -11.89
N GLU A 261 -15.64 7.58 -12.05
CA GLU A 261 -15.31 8.79 -12.82
C GLU A 261 -14.21 9.62 -12.14
N GLU A 262 -14.29 9.83 -10.82
CA GLU A 262 -13.24 10.53 -10.08
C GLU A 262 -11.90 9.79 -10.16
N LEU A 263 -11.92 8.46 -10.08
CA LEU A 263 -10.72 7.64 -10.25
C LEU A 263 -10.15 7.79 -11.67
N ASP A 264 -11.00 7.73 -12.70
CA ASP A 264 -10.59 7.91 -14.08
C ASP A 264 -9.96 9.30 -14.31
N ASN A 265 -10.55 10.35 -13.75
CA ASN A 265 -10.03 11.72 -13.82
C ASN A 265 -8.65 11.84 -13.18
N ILE A 266 -8.42 11.20 -12.03
CA ILE A 266 -7.10 11.18 -11.37
C ILE A 266 -6.03 10.53 -12.27
N TYR A 267 -6.34 9.39 -12.90
CA TYR A 267 -5.38 8.73 -13.80
C TYR A 267 -5.26 9.40 -15.17
N ALA A 268 -6.18 10.29 -15.53
CA ALA A 268 -6.12 11.09 -16.75
C ALA A 268 -5.22 12.33 -16.62
N LEU A 269 -4.84 12.73 -15.39
CA LEU A 269 -3.95 13.88 -15.14
C LEU A 269 -2.60 13.74 -15.86
N ASP A 270 -2.00 14.88 -16.17
CA ASP A 270 -0.78 14.97 -16.99
C ASP A 270 0.50 14.60 -16.23
N PHE A 271 0.65 13.31 -15.92
CA PHE A 271 1.90 12.75 -15.41
C PHE A 271 2.95 12.68 -16.51
N VAL A 272 4.16 13.16 -16.21
CA VAL A 272 5.33 13.05 -17.08
C VAL A 272 5.81 11.60 -17.22
N ARG A 273 5.52 10.74 -16.24
CA ARG A 273 6.00 9.34 -16.15
C ARG A 273 7.53 9.27 -16.24
N GLY A 274 8.18 10.13 -15.46
CA GLY A 274 9.63 10.30 -15.44
C GLY A 274 10.17 10.72 -14.07
N VAL A 275 11.49 10.70 -13.95
CA VAL A 275 12.20 11.27 -12.80
C VAL A 275 12.53 12.72 -13.12
N HIS A 276 12.29 13.61 -12.16
CA HIS A 276 12.63 15.02 -12.31
C HIS A 276 14.12 15.21 -12.65
N PRO A 277 14.50 16.10 -13.60
CA PRO A 277 15.89 16.23 -14.07
C PRO A 277 16.92 16.44 -12.95
N SER A 278 16.63 17.29 -11.96
CA SER A 278 17.51 17.54 -10.80
C SER A 278 17.84 16.29 -9.99
N TYR A 279 16.93 15.31 -9.95
CA TYR A 279 17.11 14.05 -9.26
C TYR A 279 17.73 12.99 -10.17
N LEU A 280 17.32 12.96 -11.44
CA LEU A 280 17.90 12.06 -12.44
C LEU A 280 19.41 12.29 -12.62
N ALA A 281 19.86 13.56 -12.54
CA ALA A 281 21.28 13.92 -12.58
C ALA A 281 22.11 13.27 -11.45
N GLN A 282 21.46 12.83 -10.37
CA GLN A 282 22.11 12.19 -9.22
C GLN A 282 22.20 10.67 -9.38
N GLY A 283 21.55 10.11 -10.40
CA GLY A 283 21.62 8.70 -10.76
C GLY A 283 20.26 8.12 -11.18
N LYS A 284 20.32 6.94 -11.79
CA LYS A 284 19.12 6.19 -12.20
C LYS A 284 18.28 5.82 -10.98
N VAL A 285 16.96 5.89 -11.11
CA VAL A 285 15.99 5.43 -10.11
C VAL A 285 15.42 4.09 -10.58
N LYS A 286 15.69 3.01 -9.85
CA LYS A 286 15.39 1.64 -10.27
C LYS A 286 13.90 1.35 -10.38
N ALA A 287 13.07 1.99 -9.54
CA ALA A 287 11.61 1.87 -9.62
C ALA A 287 11.02 2.18 -11.02
N MET A 288 11.69 3.04 -11.80
CA MET A 288 11.25 3.36 -13.17
C MET A 288 11.26 2.17 -14.12
N GLU A 289 12.06 1.14 -13.84
CA GLU A 289 12.11 -0.07 -14.67
C GLU A 289 10.81 -0.86 -14.61
N THR A 290 10.02 -0.72 -13.54
CA THR A 290 8.78 -1.46 -13.35
C THR A 290 7.54 -0.60 -13.53
N ILE A 291 7.57 0.69 -13.15
CA ILE A 291 6.35 1.51 -13.11
C ILE A 291 6.09 2.34 -14.37
N LYS A 292 7.13 2.65 -15.16
CA LYS A 292 7.04 3.68 -16.23
C LYS A 292 5.92 3.42 -17.24
N PHE A 293 5.84 2.17 -17.72
CA PHE A 293 4.83 1.72 -18.69
C PHE A 293 3.88 0.70 -18.10
N SER A 294 3.63 0.79 -16.79
CA SER A 294 2.61 0.01 -16.10
C SER A 294 1.29 0.78 -16.02
N ILE A 295 0.21 0.03 -15.87
CA ILE A 295 -1.17 0.51 -15.85
C ILE A 295 -1.88 0.00 -14.60
N THR A 296 -2.35 0.92 -13.78
CA THR A 296 -3.24 0.59 -12.66
C THR A 296 -4.68 0.53 -13.16
N THR A 297 -5.35 -0.60 -12.98
CA THR A 297 -6.72 -0.84 -13.43
C THR A 297 -7.77 -0.59 -12.34
N HIS A 298 -7.39 -0.74 -11.08
CA HIS A 298 -8.26 -0.59 -9.92
C HIS A 298 -7.44 -0.29 -8.65
N ARG A 299 -8.13 0.16 -7.60
CA ARG A 299 -7.60 0.29 -6.23
C ARG A 299 -8.45 -0.48 -5.24
N GLY A 300 -7.89 -0.78 -4.08
CA GLY A 300 -8.54 -1.53 -3.00
C GLY A 300 -8.25 -3.03 -3.06
N CYS A 301 -8.50 -3.72 -1.95
CA CYS A 301 -8.33 -5.17 -1.84
C CYS A 301 -9.26 -5.75 -0.77
N TYR A 302 -10.29 -6.49 -1.18
CA TYR A 302 -11.14 -7.26 -0.27
C TYR A 302 -10.53 -8.62 0.12
N GLY A 303 -9.23 -8.81 -0.13
CA GLY A 303 -8.51 -10.01 0.27
C GLY A 303 -8.33 -10.15 1.77
N GLU A 304 -8.25 -9.02 2.50
CA GLU A 304 -8.20 -8.94 3.97
C GLU A 304 -7.26 -9.96 4.63
N CYS A 305 -6.07 -10.15 4.05
CA CYS A 305 -5.04 -10.99 4.63
C CYS A 305 -4.52 -10.32 5.91
N ASN A 306 -4.45 -11.05 7.02
CA ASN A 306 -4.18 -10.48 8.35
C ASN A 306 -2.80 -9.82 8.48
N PHE A 307 -1.87 -10.07 7.56
CA PHE A 307 -0.53 -9.49 7.52
C PHE A 307 -0.40 -8.31 6.55
N CYS A 308 -1.44 -8.01 5.77
CA CYS A 308 -1.42 -7.01 4.71
C CYS A 308 -2.08 -5.71 5.16
N SER A 309 -1.50 -4.58 4.77
CA SER A 309 -2.00 -3.24 5.10
C SER A 309 -2.90 -2.62 4.02
N ILE A 310 -2.99 -3.22 2.83
CA ILE A 310 -3.75 -2.66 1.69
C ILE A 310 -5.22 -2.42 2.05
N GLY A 311 -5.87 -3.38 2.71
CA GLY A 311 -7.27 -3.22 3.12
C GLY A 311 -7.50 -2.07 4.11
N LEU A 312 -6.47 -1.69 4.88
CA LEU A 312 -6.51 -0.57 5.81
C LEU A 312 -6.17 0.78 5.15
N HIS A 313 -5.36 0.77 4.08
CA HIS A 313 -4.88 1.98 3.41
C HIS A 313 -5.70 2.34 2.16
N GLU A 314 -5.90 1.38 1.24
CA GLU A 314 -6.70 1.57 0.03
C GLU A 314 -8.19 1.23 0.24
N GLY A 315 -8.50 0.46 1.28
CA GLY A 315 -9.85 0.03 1.62
C GLY A 315 -10.19 -1.38 1.13
N ARG A 316 -11.33 -1.88 1.63
CA ARG A 316 -11.89 -3.22 1.34
C ARG A 316 -12.88 -3.23 0.18
N THR A 317 -12.99 -2.12 -0.53
CA THR A 317 -13.84 -1.98 -1.71
C THR A 317 -12.94 -1.77 -2.91
N VAL A 318 -13.09 -2.62 -3.92
CA VAL A 318 -12.37 -2.53 -5.19
C VAL A 318 -13.09 -1.53 -6.08
N ILE A 319 -12.40 -0.45 -6.42
CA ILE A 319 -12.89 0.58 -7.33
C ILE A 319 -12.09 0.43 -8.62
N SER A 320 -12.77 -0.05 -9.66
CA SER A 320 -12.17 -0.22 -10.99
C SER A 320 -12.27 1.07 -11.77
N ARG A 321 -11.27 1.35 -12.61
CA ARG A 321 -11.34 2.37 -13.65
C ARG A 321 -12.26 1.94 -14.79
N SER A 322 -12.72 2.88 -15.61
CA SER A 322 -13.40 2.51 -16.85
C SER A 322 -12.40 1.93 -17.85
N GLU A 323 -12.91 1.06 -18.73
CA GLU A 323 -12.10 0.52 -19.82
C GLU A 323 -11.61 1.62 -20.76
N LYS A 324 -12.46 2.64 -21.00
CA LYS A 324 -12.11 3.82 -21.79
C LYS A 324 -10.90 4.56 -21.19
N SER A 325 -10.93 4.88 -19.90
CA SER A 325 -9.80 5.57 -19.23
C SER A 325 -8.49 4.81 -19.39
N ILE A 326 -8.54 3.48 -19.23
CA ILE A 326 -7.35 2.63 -19.35
C ILE A 326 -6.85 2.59 -20.81
N ILE A 327 -7.75 2.46 -21.79
CA ILE A 327 -7.39 2.47 -23.22
C ILE A 327 -6.77 3.81 -23.62
N ASP A 328 -7.39 4.93 -23.23
CA ASP A 328 -6.91 6.27 -23.53
C ASP A 328 -5.50 6.50 -22.97
N GLU A 329 -5.23 6.03 -21.74
CA GLU A 329 -3.91 6.09 -21.13
C GLU A 329 -2.88 5.26 -21.91
N VAL A 330 -3.21 4.04 -22.32
CA VAL A 330 -2.30 3.19 -23.10
C VAL A 330 -2.04 3.78 -24.49
N GLN A 331 -3.02 4.42 -25.12
CA GLN A 331 -2.82 5.16 -26.37
C GLN A 331 -1.85 6.33 -26.20
N LYS A 332 -1.95 7.09 -25.10
CA LYS A 332 -0.97 8.14 -24.77
C LYS A 332 0.43 7.57 -24.56
N LEU A 333 0.56 6.40 -23.92
CA LEU A 333 1.87 5.73 -23.77
C LEU A 333 2.43 5.24 -25.11
N ALA A 334 1.57 4.74 -25.99
CA ALA A 334 1.97 4.12 -27.25
C ALA A 334 2.70 5.06 -28.21
N VAL A 335 2.47 6.37 -28.07
CA VAL A 335 3.10 7.42 -28.89
C VAL A 335 4.35 8.04 -28.26
N LEU A 336 4.73 7.63 -27.05
CA LEU A 336 5.93 8.15 -26.40
C LEU A 336 7.21 7.68 -27.13
N PRO A 337 8.21 8.55 -27.36
CA PRO A 337 9.40 8.21 -28.15
C PRO A 337 10.20 7.02 -27.62
N ASP A 338 10.19 6.81 -26.31
CA ASP A 338 10.93 5.74 -25.64
C ASP A 338 10.09 4.50 -25.37
N PHE A 339 8.80 4.50 -25.73
CA PHE A 339 7.95 3.32 -25.64
C PHE A 339 8.36 2.27 -26.67
N LYS A 340 8.65 1.04 -26.21
CA LYS A 340 9.12 -0.06 -27.08
C LYS A 340 8.04 -1.04 -27.49
N GLY A 341 6.78 -0.73 -27.16
CA GLY A 341 5.62 -1.59 -27.42
C GLY A 341 5.27 -2.56 -26.29
N TYR A 342 5.83 -2.39 -25.09
CA TYR A 342 5.61 -3.30 -23.96
C TYR A 342 4.93 -2.58 -22.81
N ILE A 343 3.69 -2.98 -22.49
CA ILE A 343 3.04 -2.61 -21.23
C ILE A 343 3.53 -3.59 -20.16
N LEU A 344 4.20 -3.06 -19.14
CA LEU A 344 4.98 -3.84 -18.17
C LEU A 344 4.13 -4.55 -17.13
N ASP A 345 2.97 -3.97 -16.80
CA ASP A 345 1.96 -4.57 -15.94
C ASP A 345 0.60 -3.94 -16.20
N VAL A 346 -0.45 -4.73 -16.04
CA VAL A 346 -1.86 -4.29 -16.05
C VAL A 346 -2.53 -4.92 -14.85
N GLY A 347 -2.70 -4.14 -13.78
CA GLY A 347 -3.10 -4.70 -12.50
C GLY A 347 -3.47 -3.66 -11.45
N GLY A 348 -3.40 -4.06 -10.19
CA GLY A 348 -3.68 -3.25 -9.01
C GLY A 348 -3.09 -3.98 -7.80
N SER A 349 -3.71 -3.87 -6.64
CA SER A 349 -3.31 -4.64 -5.44
C SER A 349 -3.23 -6.15 -5.70
N THR A 350 -4.10 -6.66 -6.58
CA THR A 350 -4.06 -8.01 -7.14
C THR A 350 -4.64 -7.92 -8.55
N ALA A 351 -3.93 -8.37 -9.57
CA ALA A 351 -4.32 -8.12 -10.96
C ALA A 351 -5.74 -8.60 -11.27
N ASN A 352 -6.14 -9.78 -10.80
CA ASN A 352 -7.42 -10.40 -11.17
C ASN A 352 -8.65 -9.94 -10.37
N MET A 353 -8.62 -8.73 -9.78
CA MET A 353 -9.79 -8.13 -9.12
C MET A 353 -10.51 -7.09 -9.99
N TYR A 354 -9.94 -6.72 -11.15
CA TYR A 354 -10.54 -5.70 -12.02
C TYR A 354 -11.96 -6.08 -12.47
N GLY A 355 -12.89 -5.16 -12.24
CA GLY A 355 -14.29 -5.30 -12.63
C GLY A 355 -15.12 -6.22 -11.74
N ILE A 356 -14.57 -6.72 -10.62
CA ILE A 356 -15.26 -7.60 -9.68
C ILE A 356 -15.52 -6.85 -8.39
N GLU A 357 -16.80 -6.61 -8.07
CA GLU A 357 -17.19 -6.09 -6.77
C GLU A 357 -18.63 -6.53 -6.38
N CYS A 358 -18.86 -6.70 -5.08
CA CYS A 358 -20.14 -7.00 -4.48
C CYS A 358 -21.03 -5.74 -4.44
N LEU A 359 -22.15 -5.79 -5.15
CA LEU A 359 -23.13 -4.69 -5.20
C LEU A 359 -23.62 -4.24 -3.82
N LYS A 360 -23.72 -5.15 -2.84
CA LYS A 360 -24.14 -4.83 -1.47
C LYS A 360 -23.18 -3.88 -0.76
N LYS A 361 -21.87 -3.91 -1.09
CA LYS A 361 -20.89 -3.03 -0.45
C LYS A 361 -21.03 -1.57 -0.88
N HIS A 362 -21.58 -1.31 -2.07
CA HIS A 362 -21.82 0.05 -2.53
C HIS A 362 -22.93 0.75 -1.74
N THR A 363 -23.90 0.01 -1.21
CA THR A 363 -25.01 0.58 -0.43
C THR A 363 -24.80 0.46 1.08
N ASN A 364 -24.26 -0.67 1.55
CA ASN A 364 -24.24 -1.02 2.97
C ASN A 364 -22.84 -0.99 3.60
N GLY A 365 -21.80 -0.66 2.81
CA GLY A 365 -20.41 -0.79 3.23
C GLY A 365 -19.92 -2.24 3.27
N ALA A 366 -18.63 -2.39 3.54
CA ALA A 366 -18.01 -3.70 3.71
C ALA A 366 -18.52 -4.39 4.98
N CYS A 367 -18.88 -5.68 4.86
CA CYS A 367 -19.42 -6.45 5.99
C CYS A 367 -18.49 -6.41 7.22
N LYS A 368 -19.10 -6.29 8.40
CA LYS A 368 -18.38 -6.26 9.68
C LYS A 368 -17.85 -7.64 10.07
N ASP A 369 -18.70 -8.67 9.97
CA ASP A 369 -18.42 -10.01 10.51
C ASP A 369 -18.10 -11.05 9.43
N GLN A 370 -18.03 -10.64 8.17
CA GLN A 370 -17.81 -11.53 7.02
C GLN A 370 -16.72 -10.97 6.12
N ARG A 371 -15.76 -11.81 5.74
CA ARG A 371 -14.71 -11.45 4.77
C ARG A 371 -15.06 -11.98 3.38
N CYS A 372 -14.62 -11.27 2.34
CA CYS A 372 -15.04 -11.59 0.98
C CYS A 372 -14.42 -12.88 0.44
N LEU A 373 -13.17 -13.20 0.79
CA LEU A 373 -12.43 -14.34 0.23
C LEU A 373 -12.08 -15.44 1.24
N TYR A 374 -12.33 -15.22 2.53
CA TYR A 374 -11.91 -16.13 3.60
C TYR A 374 -13.05 -16.36 4.61
N PRO A 375 -13.29 -17.60 5.08
CA PRO A 375 -12.56 -18.85 4.81
C PRO A 375 -12.86 -19.46 3.44
N ARG A 376 -13.92 -19.00 2.77
CA ARG A 376 -14.28 -19.34 1.40
C ARG A 376 -14.72 -18.06 0.69
N VAL A 377 -14.69 -18.06 -0.64
CA VAL A 377 -15.19 -16.94 -1.43
C VAL A 377 -16.69 -16.75 -1.18
N CYS A 378 -17.08 -15.53 -0.84
CA CYS A 378 -18.46 -15.16 -0.54
C CYS A 378 -19.36 -15.34 -1.77
N SER A 379 -20.51 -15.98 -1.59
CA SER A 379 -21.49 -16.20 -2.67
C SER A 379 -22.07 -14.90 -3.24
N SER A 380 -22.05 -13.81 -2.47
CA SER A 380 -22.51 -12.50 -2.93
C SER A 380 -21.49 -11.77 -3.81
N LEU A 381 -20.20 -12.15 -3.80
CA LEU A 381 -19.17 -11.50 -4.62
C LEU A 381 -19.32 -11.83 -6.11
N LYS A 382 -19.81 -13.04 -6.42
CA LYS A 382 -20.03 -13.55 -7.79
C LYS A 382 -18.89 -13.20 -8.78
N PRO A 383 -17.65 -13.71 -8.57
CA PRO A 383 -16.51 -13.39 -9.42
C PRO A 383 -16.77 -13.68 -10.90
N ASP A 384 -16.38 -12.74 -11.76
CA ASP A 384 -16.52 -12.82 -13.22
C ASP A 384 -15.34 -12.06 -13.88
N HIS A 385 -14.44 -12.80 -14.53
CA HIS A 385 -13.24 -12.25 -15.15
C HIS A 385 -13.47 -11.75 -16.60
N SER A 386 -14.70 -11.80 -17.13
CA SER A 386 -15.00 -11.41 -18.53
C SER A 386 -14.52 -9.99 -18.87
N ARG A 387 -14.76 -9.03 -17.96
CA ARG A 387 -14.32 -7.63 -18.14
C ARG A 387 -12.80 -7.51 -18.26
N GLN A 388 -12.05 -8.28 -17.47
CA GLN A 388 -10.60 -8.26 -17.54
C GLN A 388 -10.06 -8.93 -18.80
N ILE A 389 -10.67 -10.05 -19.22
CA ILE A 389 -10.35 -10.70 -20.50
C ILE A 389 -10.51 -9.69 -21.65
N ASN A 390 -11.64 -8.99 -21.68
CA ASN A 390 -11.95 -8.01 -22.73
C ASN A 390 -10.97 -6.84 -22.72
N LEU A 391 -10.69 -6.27 -21.55
CA LEU A 391 -9.70 -5.20 -21.39
C LEU A 391 -8.34 -5.65 -21.94
N LEU A 392 -7.83 -6.81 -21.50
CA LEU A 392 -6.52 -7.32 -21.93
C LEU A 392 -6.46 -7.54 -23.46
N LYS A 393 -7.53 -8.07 -24.06
CA LYS A 393 -7.65 -8.21 -25.52
C LYS A 393 -7.65 -6.87 -26.23
N ASN A 394 -8.36 -5.88 -25.71
CA ASN A 394 -8.46 -4.56 -26.33
C ASN A 394 -7.14 -3.80 -26.25
N LEU A 395 -6.43 -3.88 -25.12
CA LEU A 395 -5.10 -3.28 -24.96
C LEU A 395 -4.08 -3.82 -25.97
N ARG A 396 -4.15 -5.11 -26.32
CA ARG A 396 -3.27 -5.72 -27.34
C ARG A 396 -3.52 -5.21 -28.77
N LYS A 397 -4.70 -4.66 -29.05
CA LYS A 397 -5.07 -4.17 -30.38
C LYS A 397 -4.65 -2.72 -30.61
N ILE A 398 -4.18 -2.02 -29.57
CA ILE A 398 -3.77 -0.62 -29.67
C ILE A 398 -2.51 -0.52 -30.54
N ASN A 399 -2.54 0.38 -31.53
CA ASN A 399 -1.40 0.61 -32.41
C ASN A 399 -0.15 1.01 -31.59
N GLY A 400 1.01 0.46 -31.95
CA GLY A 400 2.25 0.62 -31.19
C GLY A 400 2.45 -0.36 -30.04
N VAL A 401 1.39 -1.02 -29.55
CA VAL A 401 1.51 -2.07 -28.51
C VAL A 401 1.84 -3.42 -29.14
N LYS A 402 2.96 -4.01 -28.73
CA LYS A 402 3.42 -5.36 -29.13
C LYS A 402 2.99 -6.42 -28.12
N LYS A 403 3.06 -6.10 -26.82
CA LYS A 403 2.76 -7.03 -25.74
C LYS A 403 2.25 -6.31 -24.51
N VAL A 404 1.31 -6.96 -23.84
CA VAL A 404 0.73 -6.50 -22.58
C VAL A 404 1.01 -7.57 -21.54
N PHE A 405 1.68 -7.22 -20.45
CA PHE A 405 2.00 -8.17 -19.39
C PHE A 405 1.07 -8.02 -18.18
N VAL A 406 0.85 -9.13 -17.49
CA VAL A 406 0.30 -9.16 -16.12
C VAL A 406 1.41 -9.67 -15.22
N ALA A 407 2.12 -8.73 -14.59
CA ALA A 407 3.27 -8.97 -13.72
C ALA A 407 2.92 -8.88 -12.23
N SER A 408 1.78 -8.27 -11.90
CA SER A 408 1.15 -8.29 -10.59
C SER A 408 0.66 -9.70 -10.23
N GLY A 409 0.65 -10.01 -8.92
CA GLY A 409 0.16 -11.30 -8.43
C GLY A 409 -1.34 -11.47 -8.66
N ILE A 410 -1.78 -12.73 -8.82
CA ILE A 410 -3.20 -13.08 -8.91
C ILE A 410 -3.65 -13.94 -7.73
N ARG A 411 -4.93 -13.82 -7.37
CA ARG A 411 -5.61 -14.65 -6.38
C ARG A 411 -6.18 -15.90 -7.03
N TYR A 412 -5.59 -17.04 -6.70
CA TYR A 412 -5.95 -18.35 -7.24
C TYR A 412 -7.34 -18.81 -6.79
N ASP A 413 -7.74 -18.47 -5.57
CA ASP A 413 -9.07 -18.73 -5.03
C ASP A 413 -10.16 -17.89 -5.70
N LEU A 414 -9.84 -16.65 -6.08
CA LEU A 414 -10.75 -15.79 -6.86
C LEU A 414 -10.94 -16.35 -8.28
N LEU A 415 -9.86 -16.80 -8.92
CA LEU A 415 -9.92 -17.48 -10.20
C LEU A 415 -10.81 -18.73 -10.12
N GLU A 416 -10.57 -19.59 -9.14
CA GLU A 416 -11.30 -20.85 -8.98
C GLU A 416 -12.80 -20.62 -8.71
N ALA A 417 -13.15 -19.52 -8.04
CA ALA A 417 -14.54 -19.18 -7.74
C ALA A 417 -15.33 -18.72 -8.98
N ASP A 418 -14.67 -18.22 -10.02
CA ASP A 418 -15.30 -17.89 -11.29
C ASP A 418 -15.53 -19.13 -12.15
N LYS A 419 -16.69 -19.78 -11.98
CA LYS A 419 -17.02 -21.00 -12.72
C LYS A 419 -17.25 -20.79 -14.21
N LYS A 420 -17.45 -19.54 -14.66
CA LYS A 420 -17.78 -19.24 -16.07
C LYS A 420 -16.52 -18.94 -16.88
N HIS A 421 -15.62 -18.13 -16.34
CA HIS A 421 -14.49 -17.59 -17.09
C HIS A 421 -13.11 -18.01 -16.55
N CYS A 422 -13.02 -18.88 -15.53
CA CYS A 422 -11.76 -19.41 -15.02
C CYS A 422 -10.84 -19.95 -16.14
N THR A 423 -11.34 -20.87 -16.98
CA THR A 423 -10.55 -21.46 -18.07
C THR A 423 -10.19 -20.42 -19.14
N SER A 424 -11.14 -19.61 -19.58
CA SER A 424 -10.89 -18.59 -20.62
C SER A 424 -9.92 -17.51 -20.16
N TYR A 425 -9.96 -17.12 -18.87
CA TYR A 425 -9.03 -16.16 -18.32
C TYR A 425 -7.62 -16.75 -18.22
N MET A 426 -7.48 -17.99 -17.75
CA MET A 426 -6.18 -18.67 -17.74
C MET A 426 -5.61 -18.81 -19.17
N GLN A 427 -6.44 -19.17 -20.15
CA GLN A 427 -6.05 -19.25 -21.56
C GLN A 427 -5.55 -17.90 -22.09
N GLU A 428 -6.27 -16.81 -21.81
CA GLU A 428 -5.84 -15.47 -22.22
C GLU A 428 -4.48 -15.11 -21.59
N LEU A 429 -4.32 -15.34 -20.28
CA LEU A 429 -3.07 -15.05 -19.57
C LEU A 429 -1.88 -15.85 -20.13
N VAL A 430 -2.01 -17.17 -20.22
CA VAL A 430 -0.96 -18.07 -20.70
C VAL A 430 -0.56 -17.74 -22.13
N LYS A 431 -1.53 -17.57 -23.02
CA LYS A 431 -1.24 -17.35 -24.44
C LYS A 431 -0.63 -15.97 -24.68
N HIS A 432 -0.98 -14.96 -23.88
CA HIS A 432 -0.75 -13.57 -24.27
C HIS A 432 -0.07 -12.68 -23.23
N HIS A 433 -0.17 -12.93 -21.92
CA HIS A 433 0.16 -11.92 -20.91
C HIS A 433 1.23 -12.32 -19.89
N ILE A 434 1.74 -13.55 -19.93
CA ILE A 434 2.80 -14.03 -19.03
C ILE A 434 4.16 -13.91 -19.72
N SER A 435 5.12 -13.22 -19.09
CA SER A 435 6.50 -13.02 -19.58
C SER A 435 7.46 -14.14 -19.17
N GLY A 436 6.95 -15.38 -19.06
CA GLY A 436 7.67 -16.57 -18.60
C GLY A 436 7.27 -17.03 -17.18
N GLN A 437 6.97 -16.10 -16.28
CA GLN A 437 6.59 -16.43 -14.89
C GLN A 437 5.25 -15.82 -14.50
N LEU A 438 4.39 -16.62 -13.86
CA LEU A 438 3.18 -16.12 -13.21
C LEU A 438 3.35 -16.17 -11.69
N LYS A 439 3.17 -15.02 -11.06
CA LYS A 439 3.35 -14.83 -9.62
C LYS A 439 2.10 -15.20 -8.85
N VAL A 440 2.27 -16.06 -7.85
CA VAL A 440 1.20 -16.49 -6.95
C VAL A 440 1.70 -16.43 -5.51
N ALA A 441 0.85 -15.94 -4.61
CA ALA A 441 1.18 -15.76 -3.20
C ALA A 441 0.33 -16.69 -2.32
N PRO A 442 0.70 -17.98 -2.18
CA PRO A 442 0.06 -18.87 -1.23
C PRO A 442 0.47 -18.57 0.22
N GLU A 443 1.65 -17.98 0.42
CA GLU A 443 2.26 -17.57 1.70
C GLU A 443 2.64 -18.71 2.64
N HIS A 444 1.84 -19.79 2.71
CA HIS A 444 2.16 -21.00 3.46
C HIS A 444 1.38 -22.21 2.89
N ALA A 445 1.59 -23.39 3.48
CA ALA A 445 0.82 -24.61 3.18
C ALA A 445 0.07 -25.18 4.40
N ALA A 446 0.42 -24.74 5.61
CA ALA A 446 0.00 -25.38 6.86
C ALA A 446 -1.38 -24.82 7.25
N PRO A 447 -2.41 -25.65 7.45
CA PRO A 447 -3.78 -25.16 7.67
C PRO A 447 -3.93 -24.21 8.87
N GLY A 448 -3.23 -24.48 9.97
CA GLY A 448 -3.25 -23.63 11.17
C GLY A 448 -2.66 -22.25 10.92
N VAL A 449 -1.53 -22.18 10.20
CA VAL A 449 -0.87 -20.92 9.85
C VAL A 449 -1.69 -20.14 8.83
N LEU A 450 -2.20 -20.80 7.78
CA LEU A 450 -3.06 -20.17 6.77
C LEU A 450 -4.34 -19.58 7.37
N LYS A 451 -4.92 -20.24 8.38
CA LYS A 451 -6.05 -19.71 9.15
C LYS A 451 -5.70 -18.40 9.85
N LEU A 452 -4.55 -18.33 10.51
CA LEU A 452 -4.08 -17.10 11.18
C LEU A 452 -3.69 -16.01 10.17
N MET A 453 -3.24 -16.37 8.98
CA MET A 453 -2.99 -15.42 7.88
C MET A 453 -4.27 -14.90 7.21
N GLY A 454 -5.40 -15.61 7.36
CA GLY A 454 -6.63 -15.31 6.60
C GLY A 454 -6.51 -15.71 5.13
N LYS A 455 -5.85 -16.85 4.86
CA LYS A 455 -5.57 -17.37 3.50
C LYS A 455 -6.30 -18.70 3.26
N PRO A 456 -6.71 -18.99 2.02
CA PRO A 456 -7.35 -20.26 1.68
C PRO A 456 -6.38 -21.44 1.83
N GLN A 457 -6.93 -22.65 1.99
CA GLN A 457 -6.14 -23.87 2.15
C GLN A 457 -5.39 -24.25 0.86
N ALA A 458 -4.35 -25.08 1.02
CA ALA A 458 -3.45 -25.52 -0.05
C ALA A 458 -4.18 -26.19 -1.24
N ARG A 459 -5.34 -26.82 -1.02
CA ARG A 459 -6.13 -27.45 -2.10
C ARG A 459 -6.47 -26.47 -3.24
N SER A 460 -6.81 -25.23 -2.92
CA SER A 460 -7.15 -24.22 -3.94
C SER A 460 -5.93 -23.88 -4.81
N LEU A 461 -4.73 -23.88 -4.23
CA LEU A 461 -3.48 -23.70 -4.98
C LEU A 461 -3.21 -24.86 -5.94
N LEU A 462 -3.45 -26.11 -5.50
CA LEU A 462 -3.25 -27.30 -6.34
C LEU A 462 -4.22 -27.31 -7.52
N ASN A 463 -5.49 -26.99 -7.30
CA ASN A 463 -6.48 -26.86 -8.37
C ASN A 463 -6.06 -25.79 -9.38
N PHE A 464 -5.68 -24.61 -8.91
CA PHE A 464 -5.16 -23.55 -9.77
C PHE A 464 -3.96 -23.99 -10.59
N ARG A 465 -3.00 -24.69 -9.96
CA ARG A 465 -1.80 -25.19 -10.65
C ARG A 465 -2.16 -26.18 -11.75
N GLN A 466 -3.07 -27.10 -11.50
CA GLN A 466 -3.54 -28.05 -12.53
C GLN A 466 -4.14 -27.32 -13.74
N ILE A 467 -4.95 -26.29 -13.49
CA ILE A 467 -5.54 -25.46 -14.56
C ILE A 467 -4.44 -24.74 -15.36
N PHE A 468 -3.46 -24.14 -14.66
CA PHE A 468 -2.31 -23.49 -15.28
C PHE A 468 -1.48 -24.47 -16.12
N GLU A 469 -1.06 -25.60 -15.55
CA GLU A 469 -0.20 -26.58 -16.23
C GLU A 469 -0.87 -27.16 -17.47
N LYS A 470 -2.16 -27.54 -17.36
CA LYS A 470 -2.95 -28.03 -18.50
C LYS A 470 -3.02 -26.99 -19.62
N THR A 471 -3.26 -25.73 -19.27
CA THR A 471 -3.39 -24.63 -20.24
C THR A 471 -2.04 -24.25 -20.86
N ASN A 472 -0.98 -24.23 -20.06
CA ASN A 472 0.38 -23.95 -20.49
C ASN A 472 0.89 -25.03 -21.45
N HIS A 473 0.66 -26.30 -21.14
CA HIS A 473 1.00 -27.43 -22.00
C HIS A 473 0.21 -27.38 -23.31
N SER A 474 -1.12 -27.23 -23.27
CA SER A 474 -1.95 -27.21 -24.48
C SER A 474 -1.69 -25.98 -25.37
N SER A 475 -1.17 -24.89 -24.81
CA SER A 475 -0.79 -23.69 -25.55
C SER A 475 0.65 -23.71 -26.08
N GLY A 476 1.41 -24.79 -25.82
CA GLY A 476 2.82 -24.92 -26.21
C GLY A 476 3.76 -23.93 -25.50
N GLN A 477 3.31 -23.30 -24.41
CA GLN A 477 4.06 -22.29 -23.67
C GLN A 477 5.01 -22.96 -22.67
N LYS A 478 6.18 -22.35 -22.45
CA LYS A 478 7.18 -22.82 -21.47
C LYS A 478 7.25 -21.89 -20.26
N GLN A 479 6.10 -21.62 -19.66
CA GLN A 479 5.96 -20.73 -18.51
C GLN A 479 5.91 -21.52 -17.19
N PHE A 480 6.18 -20.85 -16.07
CA PHE A 480 6.16 -21.48 -14.75
C PHE A 480 5.54 -20.58 -13.69
N LEU A 481 5.07 -21.23 -12.62
CA LEU A 481 4.56 -20.54 -11.44
C LEU A 481 5.72 -20.18 -10.50
N THR A 482 5.67 -18.97 -9.98
CA THR A 482 6.56 -18.51 -8.92
C THR A 482 5.74 -18.26 -7.65
N TYR A 483 6.20 -18.83 -6.54
CA TYR A 483 5.49 -18.83 -5.27
C TYR A 483 6.19 -17.94 -4.24
N TYR A 484 5.43 -17.03 -3.65
CA TYR A 484 5.86 -16.25 -2.49
C TYR A 484 5.43 -16.95 -1.20
N PHE A 485 6.41 -17.19 -0.32
CA PHE A 485 6.19 -17.81 0.98
C PHE A 485 6.67 -16.92 2.12
N ILE A 486 6.01 -17.03 3.27
CA ILE A 486 6.33 -16.30 4.49
C ILE A 486 6.77 -17.29 5.57
N ALA A 487 7.98 -17.08 6.10
CA ALA A 487 8.51 -17.76 7.27
C ALA A 487 8.22 -16.97 8.55
N ALA A 488 8.14 -17.65 9.70
CA ALA A 488 8.05 -17.03 11.04
C ALA A 488 6.86 -16.08 11.24
N HIS A 489 5.74 -16.35 10.57
CA HIS A 489 4.46 -15.72 10.88
C HIS A 489 3.95 -16.19 12.27
N PRO A 490 3.17 -15.39 13.02
CA PRO A 490 2.55 -15.85 14.27
C PRO A 490 1.77 -17.15 14.10
N GLY A 491 2.07 -18.13 14.95
CA GLY A 491 1.55 -19.50 14.89
C GLY A 491 2.36 -20.45 14.00
N CYS A 492 3.43 -20.00 13.35
CA CYS A 492 4.32 -20.82 12.53
C CYS A 492 5.50 -21.35 13.36
N THR A 493 5.60 -22.68 13.46
CA THR A 493 6.73 -23.39 14.10
C THR A 493 7.71 -23.93 13.06
N GLU A 494 8.88 -24.41 13.49
CA GLU A 494 9.81 -25.13 12.59
C GLU A 494 9.15 -26.36 11.93
N GLU A 495 8.24 -27.05 12.63
CA GLU A 495 7.51 -28.19 12.05
C GLU A 495 6.61 -27.74 10.89
N ASN A 496 5.93 -26.59 11.02
CA ASN A 496 5.16 -26.05 9.92
C ASN A 496 6.04 -25.65 8.72
N MET A 497 7.29 -25.24 8.97
CA MET A 497 8.25 -24.97 7.90
C MET A 497 8.73 -26.26 7.21
N ARG A 498 8.88 -27.37 7.95
CA ARG A 498 9.14 -28.70 7.37
C ARG A 498 7.95 -29.20 6.54
N GLU A 499 6.73 -28.99 7.03
CA GLU A 499 5.49 -29.27 6.28
C GLU A 499 5.45 -28.45 4.98
N LEU A 500 5.74 -27.15 5.05
CA LEU A 500 5.82 -26.28 3.88
C LEU A 500 6.89 -26.74 2.89
N LYS A 501 8.07 -27.14 3.38
CA LYS A 501 9.14 -27.70 2.55
C LYS A 501 8.70 -28.97 1.83
N SER A 502 8.09 -29.91 2.58
CA SER A 502 7.56 -31.15 2.05
C SER A 502 6.49 -30.89 0.98
N PHE A 503 5.55 -29.97 1.25
CA PHE A 503 4.53 -29.54 0.29
C PHE A 503 5.14 -28.93 -0.98
N ALA A 504 6.09 -28.00 -0.85
CA ALA A 504 6.71 -27.37 -2.00
C ALA A 504 7.48 -28.37 -2.89
N SER A 505 8.16 -29.34 -2.27
CA SER A 505 8.89 -30.39 -2.99
C SER A 505 7.96 -31.42 -3.63
N ARG A 506 7.03 -31.99 -2.85
CA ARG A 506 6.16 -33.10 -3.28
C ARG A 506 5.05 -32.63 -4.18
N GLU A 507 4.34 -31.59 -3.78
CA GLU A 507 3.24 -31.06 -4.55
C GLU A 507 3.79 -30.14 -5.62
N LEU A 508 4.36 -28.98 -5.26
CA LEU A 508 4.71 -27.93 -6.22
C LEU A 508 5.95 -28.22 -7.09
N LYS A 509 6.66 -29.33 -6.85
CA LYS A 509 7.88 -29.74 -7.57
C LYS A 509 8.93 -28.62 -7.68
N THR A 510 9.07 -27.81 -6.63
CA THR A 510 9.99 -26.68 -6.61
C THR A 510 10.78 -26.60 -5.33
N ASN A 511 11.98 -26.03 -5.41
CA ASN A 511 12.71 -25.58 -4.23
C ASN A 511 12.47 -24.07 -4.04
N PRO A 512 11.71 -23.64 -3.01
CA PRO A 512 11.41 -22.22 -2.83
C PRO A 512 12.66 -21.37 -2.67
N ARG A 513 12.77 -20.32 -3.48
CA ARG A 513 13.83 -19.30 -3.36
C ARG A 513 13.30 -17.97 -2.82
N GLN A 514 12.01 -17.70 -3.03
CA GLN A 514 11.35 -16.47 -2.63
C GLN A 514 10.62 -16.67 -1.29
N VAL A 515 11.41 -16.78 -0.23
CA VAL A 515 10.92 -16.89 1.15
C VAL A 515 11.27 -15.61 1.91
N GLN A 516 10.24 -14.93 2.40
CA GLN A 516 10.37 -13.73 3.21
C GLN A 516 10.11 -14.06 4.68
N ILE A 517 10.92 -13.50 5.59
CA ILE A 517 10.63 -13.55 7.02
C ILE A 517 9.53 -12.53 7.32
N PHE A 518 8.51 -12.95 8.06
CA PHE A 518 7.43 -12.08 8.49
C PHE A 518 7.96 -10.86 9.26
N THR A 519 7.52 -9.68 8.81
CA THR A 519 7.77 -8.40 9.49
C THR A 519 6.46 -7.91 10.10
N PRO A 520 6.38 -7.72 11.42
CA PRO A 520 5.20 -7.17 12.08
C PRO A 520 5.00 -5.69 11.70
N LEU A 521 4.25 -5.44 10.64
CA LEU A 521 3.97 -4.08 10.17
C LEU A 521 2.90 -3.40 11.04
N PRO A 522 3.03 -2.09 11.32
CA PRO A 522 2.07 -1.34 12.12
C PRO A 522 0.63 -1.54 11.65
N SER A 523 -0.27 -1.62 12.62
CA SER A 523 -1.71 -1.70 12.42
C SER A 523 -2.20 -2.89 11.55
N THR A 524 -1.55 -4.05 11.64
CA THR A 524 -2.03 -5.31 11.04
C THR A 524 -2.42 -6.31 12.12
N TYR A 525 -3.39 -7.18 11.82
CA TYR A 525 -3.77 -8.28 12.74
C TYR A 525 -2.59 -9.19 13.08
N SER A 526 -1.70 -9.44 12.13
CA SER A 526 -0.51 -10.27 12.37
C SER A 526 0.51 -9.56 13.25
N ALA A 527 0.61 -8.23 13.23
CA ALA A 527 1.41 -7.50 14.21
C ALA A 527 0.77 -7.51 15.60
N LEU A 528 -0.56 -7.42 15.68
CA LEU A 528 -1.27 -7.63 16.95
C LEU A 528 -0.97 -9.02 17.52
N MET A 529 -1.16 -10.08 16.72
CA MET A 529 -0.82 -11.47 17.08
C MET A 529 0.64 -11.61 17.52
N TYR A 530 1.56 -10.97 16.79
CA TYR A 530 2.98 -11.01 17.11
C TYR A 530 3.26 -10.41 18.49
N PHE A 531 2.66 -9.27 18.81
CA PHE A 531 2.89 -8.60 20.10
C PHE A 531 2.17 -9.30 21.26
N THR A 532 0.93 -9.73 21.07
CA THR A 532 0.10 -10.30 22.14
C THR A 532 0.31 -11.79 22.33
N GLU A 533 0.92 -12.49 21.36
CA GLU A 533 1.14 -13.93 21.33
C GLU A 533 -0.19 -14.71 21.46
N THR A 534 -1.26 -14.10 20.97
CA THR A 534 -2.64 -14.58 21.08
C THR A 534 -3.35 -14.39 19.75
N ASP A 535 -4.16 -15.37 19.36
CA ASP A 535 -5.11 -15.22 18.26
C ASP A 535 -6.24 -14.27 18.69
N PRO A 536 -6.37 -13.06 18.09
CA PRO A 536 -7.34 -12.07 18.51
C PRO A 536 -8.79 -12.48 18.24
N PHE A 537 -9.04 -13.54 17.44
CA PHE A 537 -10.38 -14.02 17.13
C PHE A 537 -10.84 -15.13 18.09
N SER A 538 -9.93 -16.00 18.56
CA SER A 538 -10.27 -17.10 19.46
C SER A 538 -9.82 -16.90 20.91
N GLY A 539 -8.95 -15.92 21.17
CA GLY A 539 -8.34 -15.69 22.48
C GLY A 539 -7.29 -16.73 22.89
N LYS A 540 -6.98 -17.71 22.03
CA LYS A 540 -6.01 -18.77 22.32
C LYS A 540 -4.59 -18.25 22.17
N LYS A 541 -3.70 -18.67 23.08
CA LYS A 541 -2.25 -18.43 22.94
C LYS A 541 -1.73 -19.13 21.68
N ILE A 542 -0.80 -18.46 20.99
CA ILE A 542 -0.15 -18.98 19.79
C ILE A 542 1.37 -18.81 19.92
N PHE A 543 2.11 -19.70 19.29
CA PHE A 543 3.57 -19.59 19.21
C PHE A 543 3.97 -18.37 18.39
N VAL A 544 4.96 -17.60 18.84
CA VAL A 544 5.53 -16.49 18.07
C VAL A 544 7.05 -16.54 18.18
N GLU A 545 7.74 -16.68 17.05
CA GLU A 545 9.19 -16.61 17.05
C GLU A 545 9.67 -15.16 17.16
N LYS A 546 10.36 -14.85 18.26
CA LYS A 546 10.88 -13.51 18.57
C LYS A 546 12.37 -13.37 18.22
N LYS A 547 13.13 -14.45 18.27
CA LYS A 547 14.59 -14.42 18.09
C LYS A 547 14.95 -14.40 16.61
N MET A 548 15.80 -13.46 16.20
CA MET A 548 16.08 -13.20 14.77
C MET A 548 16.83 -14.36 14.09
N ASP A 549 17.76 -15.01 14.81
CA ASP A 549 18.46 -16.22 14.38
C ASP A 549 17.49 -17.39 14.16
N ARG A 550 16.50 -17.54 15.04
CA ARG A 550 15.46 -18.58 14.91
C ARG A 550 14.46 -18.29 13.79
N LYS A 551 14.11 -17.02 13.55
CA LYS A 551 13.36 -16.62 12.35
C LYS A 551 14.12 -16.95 11.06
N GLN A 552 15.43 -16.70 11.06
CA GLN A 552 16.29 -17.04 9.92
C GLN A 552 16.35 -18.57 9.73
N ARG A 553 16.51 -19.34 10.81
CA ARG A 553 16.44 -20.81 10.77
C ARG A 553 15.14 -21.32 10.17
N GLN A 554 13.99 -20.77 10.54
CA GLN A 554 12.71 -21.14 9.92
C GLN A 554 12.70 -20.91 8.40
N LYS A 555 13.25 -19.79 7.94
CA LYS A 555 13.39 -19.52 6.50
C LYS A 555 14.34 -20.53 5.84
N ASP A 556 15.46 -20.84 6.49
CA ASP A 556 16.48 -21.74 5.95
C ASP A 556 15.96 -23.17 5.75
N ILE A 557 15.14 -23.70 6.68
CA ILE A 557 14.47 -25.01 6.57
C ILE A 557 13.77 -25.20 5.21
N VAL A 558 13.11 -24.15 4.71
CA VAL A 558 12.39 -24.22 3.43
C VAL A 558 13.32 -24.04 2.23
N MET A 559 14.43 -23.32 2.38
CA MET A 559 15.35 -23.00 1.28
C MET A 559 16.47 -24.04 1.07
N GLU A 560 16.85 -24.78 2.12
CA GLU A 560 17.90 -25.81 2.09
C GLU A 560 17.66 -26.80 0.94
N LYS A 561 18.67 -27.04 0.10
CA LYS A 561 18.55 -28.08 -0.93
C LYS A 561 18.55 -29.44 -0.23
N ILE A 562 17.59 -30.28 -0.58
CA ILE A 562 17.68 -31.70 -0.25
C ILE A 562 18.77 -32.22 -1.19
N ASN A 563 19.91 -32.61 -0.61
CA ASN A 563 21.02 -33.22 -1.36
C ASN A 563 20.59 -34.54 -1.99
#